data_AF-A0A943WXH2-F1
#
_entry.id   AF-A0A943WXH2-F1
#
_cell.length_a   1.000
_cell.length_b   1.000
_cell.length_c   1.000
_cell.angle_alpha   90.00
_cell.angle_beta   90.00
_cell.angle_gamma   90.00
#
_symmetry.space_group_name_H-M   'P 1'
#
loop_
_entity.id
_entity.type
_entity.pdbx_description
1 polymer ?
#
loop_
_entity_poly.entity_id
_entity_poly.type
_entity_poly.pdbx_seq_one_letter_code
_entity_poly.pdbx_strand_id
1 'polypeptide(L)'
;MISLFARIFIKNPKDYMDTKVREQYGILCSAFGIFLNVMLFAAKLSGALLTNSVAFLADAFNNLSDAASSLVSVIGFKLSGKKPDADHPFGHGRLEYISGLIVSFLILLMGIELFKSSVRAIVHPEKVEGSIFSVSIMVAAILVKLYMYLYNHGIAKKIKSAAMEAVAKDSFGDMISTSVVILSVVAGRFTDFPVDGIGGLIVAILIFKGGIESCKETIDPLLGLPPEKEFVDEIEKETLKFEAIVGIHDLVVHDYGPGRMMISLHAEVPGDQDIFALHEIIDCAELELSKKFNCSVVMHMDPIDVKNPRLHELKEIVREESHKIDQRCSAHDIRMVPGEKQTNLIFDIVRPRDCCCSEDELCEKLRAAIKERASDVNCVITVDVPFI
;
A
#
# COMPACT_ATOMS: atom_id res chain seq x y z
N MET A 1 -15.16 -28.44 -2.60
CA MET A 1 -14.82 -28.27 -4.02
C MET A 1 -13.40 -27.76 -4.22
N ILE A 2 -12.96 -26.69 -3.55
CA ILE A 2 -11.57 -26.18 -3.68
C ILE A 2 -10.50 -27.25 -3.44
N SER A 3 -10.67 -28.12 -2.44
CA SER A 3 -9.73 -29.24 -2.19
C SER A 3 -9.63 -30.24 -3.35
N LEU A 4 -10.69 -30.40 -4.14
CA LEU A 4 -10.71 -31.23 -5.34
C LEU A 4 -10.03 -30.52 -6.50
N PHE A 5 -10.38 -29.25 -6.74
CA PHE A 5 -9.74 -28.43 -7.78
C PHE A 5 -8.24 -28.27 -7.54
N ALA A 6 -7.82 -28.09 -6.29
CA ALA A 6 -6.41 -28.02 -5.94
C ALA A 6 -5.66 -29.32 -6.30
N ARG A 7 -6.27 -30.49 -6.12
CA ARG A 7 -5.64 -31.77 -6.53
C ARG A 7 -5.53 -31.93 -8.05
N ILE A 8 -6.35 -31.23 -8.82
CA ILE A 8 -6.38 -31.30 -10.28
C ILE A 8 -5.40 -30.29 -10.90
N PHE A 9 -5.38 -29.06 -10.38
CA PHE A 9 -4.67 -27.94 -10.98
C PHE A 9 -3.30 -27.63 -10.35
N ILE A 10 -3.05 -28.06 -9.11
CA ILE A 10 -1.83 -27.74 -8.36
C ILE A 10 -0.95 -29.00 -8.28
N LYS A 11 0.30 -28.88 -8.73
CA LYS A 11 1.30 -29.94 -8.53
C LYS A 11 1.80 -29.89 -7.09
N ASN A 12 1.86 -31.03 -6.41
CA ASN A 12 2.22 -31.13 -4.98
C ASN A 12 1.39 -30.24 -4.04
N PRO A 13 0.05 -30.37 -4.03
CA PRO A 13 -0.86 -29.45 -3.31
C PRO A 13 -0.73 -29.47 -1.77
N LYS A 14 0.11 -30.35 -1.22
CA LYS A 14 0.36 -30.42 0.23
C LYS A 14 1.58 -29.61 0.68
N ASP A 15 2.41 -29.17 -0.26
CA ASP A 15 3.59 -28.36 0.04
C ASP A 15 3.23 -26.88 0.05
N TYR A 16 2.49 -26.46 1.08
CA TYR A 16 1.96 -25.10 1.19
C TYR A 16 3.05 -24.02 1.37
N MET A 17 4.29 -24.42 1.64
CA MET A 17 5.42 -23.51 1.84
C MET A 17 6.19 -23.24 0.55
N ASP A 18 5.99 -24.05 -0.50
CA ASP A 18 6.52 -23.77 -1.83
C ASP A 18 5.83 -22.52 -2.43
N THR A 19 6.64 -21.61 -2.95
CA THR A 19 6.17 -20.31 -3.48
C THR A 19 5.20 -20.49 -4.65
N LYS A 20 5.44 -21.47 -5.54
CA LYS A 20 4.57 -21.73 -6.69
C LYS A 20 3.26 -22.38 -6.27
N VAL A 21 3.29 -23.31 -5.31
CA VAL A 21 2.08 -23.92 -4.74
C VAL A 21 1.21 -22.86 -4.05
N ARG A 22 1.82 -21.99 -3.26
CA ARG A 22 1.14 -20.87 -2.59
C ARG A 22 0.48 -19.92 -3.59
N GLU A 23 1.18 -19.53 -4.65
CA GLU A 23 0.64 -18.70 -5.73
C GLU A 23 -0.54 -19.38 -6.44
N GLN A 24 -0.41 -20.65 -6.80
CA GLN A 24 -1.46 -21.42 -7.46
C GLN A 24 -2.73 -21.56 -6.60
N TYR A 25 -2.57 -21.71 -5.28
CA TYR A 25 -3.70 -21.69 -4.34
C TYR A 25 -4.40 -20.32 -4.32
N GLY A 26 -3.63 -19.23 -4.31
CA GLY A 26 -4.15 -17.87 -4.40
C GLY A 26 -4.98 -17.66 -5.67
N ILE A 27 -4.39 -17.96 -6.85
CA ILE A 27 -5.05 -17.82 -8.14
C ILE A 27 -6.33 -18.66 -8.22
N LEU A 28 -6.28 -19.92 -7.79
CA LEU A 28 -7.43 -20.82 -7.82
C LEU A 28 -8.57 -20.30 -6.93
N CYS A 29 -8.26 -19.86 -5.71
CA CYS A 29 -9.26 -19.38 -4.77
C CYS A 29 -9.88 -18.05 -5.22
N SER A 30 -9.07 -17.14 -5.76
CA SER A 30 -9.53 -15.87 -6.32
C SER A 30 -10.40 -16.08 -7.56
N ALA A 31 -9.97 -16.92 -8.51
CA ALA A 31 -10.75 -17.21 -9.73
C ALA A 31 -12.11 -17.85 -9.40
N PHE A 32 -12.11 -18.79 -8.44
CA PHE A 32 -13.36 -19.40 -7.99
C PHE A 32 -14.23 -18.42 -7.20
N GLY A 33 -13.62 -17.53 -6.41
CA GLY A 33 -14.31 -16.44 -5.70
C GLY A 33 -15.01 -15.47 -6.66
N ILE A 34 -14.33 -15.05 -7.73
CA ILE A 34 -14.91 -14.23 -8.81
C ILE A 34 -16.14 -14.92 -9.39
N PHE A 35 -16.02 -16.20 -9.75
CA PHE A 35 -17.12 -16.96 -10.33
C PHE A 35 -18.34 -17.00 -9.39
N LEU A 36 -18.12 -17.27 -8.09
CA LEU A 36 -19.19 -17.29 -7.10
C LEU A 36 -19.83 -15.92 -6.91
N ASN A 37 -19.04 -14.84 -6.82
CA ASN A 37 -19.56 -13.49 -6.66
C ASN A 37 -20.40 -13.03 -7.87
N VAL A 38 -19.97 -13.35 -9.09
CA VAL A 38 -20.76 -13.09 -10.32
C VAL A 38 -22.06 -13.89 -10.32
N MET A 39 -22.00 -15.18 -9.93
CA MET A 39 -23.20 -16.02 -9.82
C MET A 39 -24.17 -15.48 -8.77
N LEU A 40 -23.66 -15.05 -7.62
CA LEU A 40 -24.44 -14.44 -6.53
C LEU A 40 -25.06 -13.12 -6.96
N PHE A 41 -24.31 -12.26 -7.65
CA PHE A 41 -24.85 -11.02 -8.21
C PHE A 41 -26.03 -11.31 -9.13
N ALA A 42 -25.89 -12.22 -10.10
CA ALA A 42 -26.97 -12.56 -11.02
C ALA A 42 -28.22 -13.10 -10.29
N ALA A 43 -28.01 -14.02 -9.34
CA ALA A 43 -29.10 -14.58 -8.55
C ALA A 43 -29.80 -13.52 -7.70
N LYS A 44 -29.05 -12.72 -6.92
CA LYS A 44 -29.61 -11.66 -6.06
C LYS A 44 -30.28 -10.57 -6.88
N LEU A 45 -29.71 -10.17 -8.01
CA LEU A 45 -30.31 -9.18 -8.92
C LEU A 45 -31.67 -9.67 -9.42
N SER A 46 -31.79 -10.93 -9.84
CA SER A 46 -33.09 -11.50 -10.21
C SER A 46 -34.08 -11.45 -9.05
N GLY A 47 -33.62 -11.76 -7.83
CA GLY A 47 -34.44 -11.66 -6.62
C GLY A 47 -34.90 -10.24 -6.34
N ALA A 48 -34.02 -9.25 -6.53
CA ALA A 48 -34.28 -7.83 -6.32
C ALA A 48 -35.30 -7.27 -7.32
N LEU A 49 -35.15 -7.62 -8.60
CA LEU A 49 -36.07 -7.20 -9.66
C LEU A 49 -37.48 -7.80 -9.48
N LEU A 50 -37.58 -8.99 -8.91
CA LEU A 50 -38.86 -9.64 -8.62
C LEU A 50 -39.57 -9.04 -7.39
N THR A 51 -38.84 -8.45 -6.45
CA THR A 51 -39.40 -7.92 -5.19
C THR A 51 -39.50 -6.40 -5.16
N ASN A 52 -38.92 -5.70 -6.15
CA ASN A 52 -38.68 -4.25 -6.13
C ASN A 52 -37.96 -3.77 -4.85
N SER A 53 -37.16 -4.63 -4.22
CA SER A 53 -36.42 -4.29 -2.98
C SER A 53 -35.12 -3.57 -3.33
N VAL A 54 -34.96 -2.37 -2.78
CA VAL A 54 -33.73 -1.59 -2.92
C VAL A 54 -32.61 -2.19 -2.07
N ALA A 55 -32.95 -2.78 -0.92
CA ALA A 55 -31.96 -3.47 -0.08
C ALA A 55 -31.38 -4.71 -0.79
N PHE A 56 -32.21 -5.50 -1.48
CA PHE A 56 -31.74 -6.65 -2.27
C PHE A 56 -30.89 -6.19 -3.45
N LEU A 57 -31.28 -5.08 -4.10
CA LEU A 57 -30.50 -4.52 -5.19
C LEU A 57 -29.11 -4.08 -4.71
N ALA A 58 -29.04 -3.37 -3.58
CA ALA A 58 -27.78 -2.92 -3.01
C ALA A 58 -26.86 -4.10 -2.63
N ASP A 59 -27.42 -5.15 -2.01
CA ASP A 59 -26.67 -6.35 -1.63
C ASP A 59 -26.22 -7.19 -2.84
N ALA A 60 -26.99 -7.22 -3.93
CA ALA A 60 -26.56 -7.82 -5.19
C ALA A 60 -25.32 -7.09 -5.73
N PHE A 61 -25.41 -5.76 -5.83
CA PHE A 61 -24.34 -4.93 -6.36
C PHE A 61 -23.08 -4.94 -5.49
N ASN A 62 -23.20 -5.16 -4.17
CA ASN A 62 -22.04 -5.42 -3.33
C ASN A 62 -21.23 -6.63 -3.84
N ASN A 63 -21.88 -7.74 -4.21
CA ASN A 63 -21.17 -8.89 -4.80
C ASN A 63 -20.64 -8.63 -6.21
N LEU A 64 -21.21 -7.68 -6.95
CA LEU A 64 -20.60 -7.21 -8.19
C LEU A 64 -19.31 -6.43 -7.91
N SER A 65 -19.29 -5.58 -6.89
CA SER A 65 -18.07 -4.89 -6.44
C SER A 65 -16.97 -5.89 -6.07
N ASP A 66 -17.29 -6.93 -5.29
CA ASP A 66 -16.30 -7.96 -4.91
C ASP A 66 -15.70 -8.66 -6.14
N ALA A 67 -16.56 -8.97 -7.13
CA ALA A 67 -16.14 -9.57 -8.39
C ALA A 67 -15.29 -8.61 -9.23
N ALA A 68 -15.67 -7.33 -9.27
CA ALA A 68 -14.96 -6.29 -10.01
C ALA A 68 -13.57 -6.03 -9.40
N SER A 69 -13.46 -5.89 -8.08
CA SER A 69 -12.18 -5.74 -7.36
C SER A 69 -11.26 -6.93 -7.61
N SER A 70 -11.81 -8.15 -7.60
CA SER A 70 -11.02 -9.35 -7.91
C SER A 70 -10.61 -9.42 -9.39
N LEU A 71 -11.46 -8.94 -10.30
CA LEU A 71 -11.15 -8.85 -11.74
C LEU A 71 -10.06 -7.80 -12.02
N VAL A 72 -10.07 -6.67 -11.29
CA VAL A 72 -8.96 -5.70 -11.31
C VAL A 72 -7.67 -6.38 -10.97
N SER A 73 -7.61 -7.19 -9.90
CA SER A 73 -6.37 -7.88 -9.55
C SER A 73 -5.89 -8.75 -10.72
N VAL A 74 -6.79 -9.51 -11.37
CA VAL A 74 -6.44 -10.39 -12.49
C VAL A 74 -5.97 -9.62 -13.73
N ILE A 75 -6.68 -8.56 -14.11
CA ILE A 75 -6.33 -7.73 -15.28
C ILE A 75 -5.08 -6.89 -14.98
N GLY A 76 -5.02 -6.33 -13.78
CA GLY A 76 -3.92 -5.57 -13.22
C GLY A 76 -2.61 -6.33 -13.32
N PHE A 77 -2.55 -7.56 -12.78
CA PHE A 77 -1.37 -8.43 -12.92
C PHE A 77 -0.95 -8.67 -14.37
N LYS A 78 -1.91 -8.86 -15.27
CA LYS A 78 -1.61 -9.14 -16.69
C LYS A 78 -1.07 -7.90 -17.41
N LEU A 79 -1.58 -6.71 -17.09
CA LEU A 79 -1.14 -5.44 -17.68
C LEU A 79 0.17 -4.93 -17.04
N SER A 80 0.33 -5.05 -15.72
CA SER A 80 1.53 -4.66 -14.99
C SER A 80 2.74 -5.53 -15.33
N GLY A 81 2.50 -6.81 -15.67
CA GLY A 81 3.53 -7.73 -16.17
C GLY A 81 4.09 -7.38 -17.55
N LYS A 82 3.55 -6.39 -18.27
CA LYS A 82 4.08 -5.97 -19.57
C LYS A 82 5.48 -5.38 -19.37
N LYS A 83 6.45 -5.92 -20.14
CA LYS A 83 7.85 -5.46 -20.10
C LYS A 83 7.96 -3.98 -20.52
N PRO A 84 9.00 -3.27 -20.05
CA PRO A 84 9.33 -1.94 -20.56
C PRO A 84 9.39 -1.89 -22.09
N ASP A 85 8.91 -0.78 -22.65
CA ASP A 85 9.01 -0.46 -24.07
C ASP A 85 9.50 0.99 -24.26
N ALA A 86 9.60 1.43 -25.52
CA ALA A 86 10.16 2.75 -25.84
C ALA A 86 9.32 3.91 -25.28
N ASP A 87 8.01 3.74 -25.17
CA ASP A 87 7.10 4.74 -24.63
C ASP A 87 7.12 4.72 -23.08
N HIS A 88 7.37 3.55 -22.49
CA HIS A 88 7.37 3.31 -21.04
C HIS A 88 8.65 2.58 -20.59
N PRO A 89 9.80 3.28 -20.46
CA PRO A 89 11.09 2.68 -20.15
C PRO A 89 11.18 2.07 -18.75
N PHE A 90 10.33 2.51 -17.81
CA PHE A 90 10.22 1.94 -16.47
C PHE A 90 9.20 0.79 -16.38
N GLY A 91 8.52 0.47 -17.49
CA GLY A 91 7.48 -0.56 -17.54
C GLY A 91 6.09 -0.04 -17.26
N HIS A 92 5.15 -0.99 -17.14
CA HIS A 92 3.72 -0.71 -17.06
C HIS A 92 3.13 -1.05 -15.68
N GLY A 93 3.97 -1.17 -14.64
CA GLY A 93 3.56 -1.66 -13.32
C GLY A 93 2.37 -0.87 -12.74
N ARG A 94 2.44 0.46 -12.81
CA ARG A 94 1.37 1.37 -12.34
C ARG A 94 0.02 1.21 -13.07
N LEU A 95 -0.06 0.51 -14.19
CA LEU A 95 -1.35 0.19 -14.82
C LEU A 95 -2.25 -0.67 -13.92
N GLU A 96 -1.67 -1.44 -12.99
CA GLU A 96 -2.43 -2.17 -11.99
C GLU A 96 -3.24 -1.21 -11.11
N TYR A 97 -2.59 -0.17 -10.59
CA TYR A 97 -3.27 0.86 -9.82
C TYR A 97 -4.27 1.63 -10.69
N ILE A 98 -3.90 2.08 -11.89
CA ILE A 98 -4.84 2.80 -12.77
C ILE A 98 -6.10 1.95 -13.07
N SER A 99 -5.94 0.64 -13.27
CA SER A 99 -7.06 -0.28 -13.48
C SER A 99 -7.94 -0.39 -12.24
N GLY A 100 -7.33 -0.45 -11.05
CA GLY A 100 -8.05 -0.41 -9.77
C GLY A 100 -8.87 0.85 -9.63
N LEU A 101 -8.29 2.00 -9.97
CA LEU A 101 -8.92 3.30 -9.78
C LEU A 101 -10.18 3.42 -10.63
N ILE A 102 -10.13 2.95 -11.88
CA ILE A 102 -11.31 2.89 -12.77
C ILE A 102 -12.44 2.10 -12.12
N VAL A 103 -12.14 0.95 -11.52
CA VAL A 103 -13.15 0.12 -10.87
C VAL A 103 -13.65 0.73 -9.57
N SER A 104 -12.78 1.31 -8.75
CA SER A 104 -13.19 2.04 -7.54
C SER A 104 -14.16 3.18 -7.89
N PHE A 105 -13.93 3.90 -9.00
CA PHE A 105 -14.88 4.90 -9.52
C PHE A 105 -16.23 4.29 -9.93
N LEU A 106 -16.25 3.15 -10.60
CA LEU A 106 -17.49 2.46 -10.96
C LEU A 106 -18.28 2.03 -9.71
N ILE A 107 -17.58 1.52 -8.68
CA ILE A 107 -18.18 1.16 -7.39
C ILE A 107 -18.78 2.39 -6.70
N LEU A 108 -18.08 3.53 -6.70
CA LEU A 108 -18.58 4.78 -6.13
C LEU A 108 -19.82 5.30 -6.86
N LEU A 109 -19.80 5.29 -8.20
CA LEU A 109 -20.97 5.69 -9.02
C LEU A 109 -22.19 4.82 -8.71
N MET A 110 -21.98 3.51 -8.59
CA MET A 110 -23.02 2.56 -8.20
C MET A 110 -23.52 2.81 -6.77
N GLY A 111 -22.62 3.08 -5.83
CA GLY A 111 -22.97 3.46 -4.45
C GLY A 111 -23.83 4.72 -4.39
N ILE A 112 -23.56 5.72 -5.22
CA ILE A 112 -24.38 6.94 -5.33
C ILE A 112 -25.79 6.60 -5.86
N GLU A 113 -25.90 5.74 -6.87
CA GLU A 113 -27.19 5.36 -7.45
C GLU A 113 -28.05 4.57 -6.45
N LEU A 114 -27.42 3.65 -5.71
CA LEU A 114 -28.07 2.89 -4.64
C LEU A 114 -28.48 3.79 -3.47
N PHE A 115 -27.65 4.76 -3.10
CA PHE A 115 -27.98 5.75 -2.08
C PHE A 115 -29.21 6.56 -2.48
N LYS A 116 -29.25 7.09 -3.71
CA LYS A 116 -30.42 7.82 -4.24
C LYS A 116 -31.68 6.96 -4.23
N SER A 117 -31.55 5.70 -4.67
CA SER A 117 -32.65 4.74 -4.70
C SER A 117 -33.17 4.43 -3.29
N SER A 118 -32.26 4.30 -2.32
CA SER A 118 -32.59 4.03 -0.92
C SER A 118 -33.28 5.23 -0.27
N VAL A 119 -32.79 6.45 -0.50
CA VAL A 119 -33.45 7.68 -0.05
C VAL A 119 -34.84 7.81 -0.66
N ARG A 120 -35.00 7.50 -1.95
CA ARG A 120 -36.31 7.51 -2.62
C ARG A 120 -37.27 6.51 -1.98
N ALA A 121 -36.81 5.30 -1.67
CA ALA A 121 -37.61 4.27 -0.99
C ALA A 121 -37.96 4.63 0.47
N ILE A 122 -37.19 5.51 1.12
CA ILE A 122 -37.52 6.06 2.44
C ILE A 122 -38.60 7.15 2.32
N VAL A 123 -38.46 8.06 1.35
CA VAL A 123 -39.39 9.18 1.14
C VAL A 123 -40.72 8.73 0.54
N HIS A 124 -40.68 7.73 -0.34
CA HIS A 124 -41.83 7.12 -0.99
C HIS A 124 -41.80 5.60 -0.74
N PRO A 125 -42.26 5.13 0.44
CA PRO A 125 -42.25 3.72 0.76
C PRO A 125 -43.17 2.94 -0.18
N GLU A 126 -42.58 2.05 -0.98
CA GLU A 126 -43.31 1.06 -1.76
C GLU A 126 -43.34 -0.26 -0.98
N LYS A 127 -44.46 -1.00 -1.10
CA LYS A 127 -44.56 -2.31 -0.45
C LYS A 127 -43.64 -3.28 -1.17
N VAL A 128 -42.65 -3.80 -0.43
CA VAL A 128 -41.78 -4.86 -0.93
C VAL A 128 -42.60 -6.15 -1.07
N GLU A 129 -42.80 -6.59 -2.30
CA GLU A 129 -43.46 -7.87 -2.59
C GLU A 129 -42.47 -9.01 -2.33
N GLY A 130 -42.25 -9.30 -1.05
CA GLY A 130 -41.36 -10.39 -0.68
C GLY A 130 -41.96 -11.74 -1.12
N SER A 131 -41.40 -12.34 -2.16
CA SER A 131 -41.67 -13.73 -2.53
C SER A 131 -40.83 -14.69 -1.68
N ILE A 132 -41.40 -15.85 -1.32
CA ILE A 132 -40.65 -16.96 -0.68
C ILE A 132 -39.44 -17.34 -1.55
N PHE A 133 -39.61 -17.27 -2.88
CA PHE A 133 -38.54 -17.51 -3.84
C PHE A 133 -37.36 -16.55 -3.65
N SER A 134 -37.61 -15.24 -3.58
CA SER A 134 -36.54 -14.24 -3.43
C SER A 134 -35.82 -14.33 -2.09
N VAL A 135 -36.53 -14.66 -1.00
CA VAL A 135 -35.89 -14.93 0.30
C VAL A 135 -35.02 -16.19 0.25
N SER A 136 -35.48 -17.24 -0.46
CA SER A 136 -34.69 -18.47 -0.61
C SER A 136 -33.37 -18.24 -1.37
N ILE A 137 -33.35 -17.33 -2.36
CA ILE A 137 -32.13 -16.89 -3.06
C ILE A 137 -31.14 -16.27 -2.06
N MET A 138 -31.60 -15.41 -1.16
CA MET A 138 -30.75 -14.73 -0.18
C MET A 138 -30.21 -15.68 0.89
N VAL A 139 -31.01 -16.64 1.33
CA VAL A 139 -30.55 -17.71 2.23
C VAL A 139 -29.49 -18.57 1.54
N ALA A 140 -29.70 -18.94 0.27
CA ALA A 140 -28.69 -19.65 -0.51
C ALA A 140 -27.40 -18.81 -0.66
N ALA A 141 -27.53 -17.50 -0.85
CA ALA A 141 -26.38 -16.60 -0.94
C ALA A 141 -25.55 -16.56 0.36
N ILE A 142 -26.22 -16.51 1.52
CA ILE A 142 -25.56 -16.63 2.83
C ILE A 142 -24.77 -17.94 2.93
N LEU A 143 -25.34 -19.06 2.49
CA LEU A 143 -24.64 -20.35 2.52
C LEU A 143 -23.42 -20.38 1.57
N VAL A 144 -23.51 -19.75 0.40
CA VAL A 144 -22.38 -19.61 -0.52
C VAL A 144 -21.29 -18.72 0.09
N LYS A 145 -21.63 -17.58 0.69
CA LYS A 145 -20.66 -16.71 1.37
C LYS A 145 -20.04 -17.36 2.60
N LEU A 146 -20.81 -18.15 3.36
CA LEU A 146 -20.28 -18.98 4.44
C LEU A 146 -19.30 -20.02 3.90
N TYR A 147 -19.62 -20.67 2.78
CA TYR A 147 -18.69 -21.57 2.11
C TYR A 147 -17.41 -20.83 1.69
N MET A 148 -17.53 -19.62 1.14
CA MET A 148 -16.41 -18.75 0.77
C MET A 148 -15.52 -18.40 1.96
N TYR A 149 -16.12 -17.99 3.07
CA TYR A 149 -15.41 -17.76 4.32
C TYR A 149 -14.62 -19.01 4.76
N LEU A 150 -15.29 -20.17 4.82
CA LEU A 150 -14.67 -21.40 5.34
C LEU A 150 -13.49 -21.86 4.48
N TYR A 151 -13.61 -21.81 3.15
CA TYR A 151 -12.49 -22.24 2.30
C TYR A 151 -11.35 -21.22 2.28
N ASN A 152 -11.66 -19.91 2.22
CA ASN A 152 -10.63 -18.87 2.22
C ASN A 152 -9.86 -18.87 3.54
N HIS A 153 -10.57 -18.89 4.68
CA HIS A 153 -9.96 -18.94 6.01
C HIS A 153 -9.11 -20.21 6.21
N GLY A 154 -9.64 -21.37 5.78
CA GLY A 154 -8.94 -22.65 5.89
C GLY A 154 -7.66 -22.72 5.05
N ILE A 155 -7.61 -22.05 3.90
CA ILE A 155 -6.43 -22.01 3.03
C ILE A 155 -5.47 -20.90 3.46
N ALA A 156 -5.98 -19.72 3.83
CA ALA A 156 -5.21 -18.61 4.37
C ALA A 156 -4.29 -19.06 5.51
N LYS A 157 -4.81 -19.87 6.45
CA LYS A 157 -4.02 -20.46 7.53
C LYS A 157 -2.94 -21.44 7.05
N LYS A 158 -3.21 -22.22 6.00
CA LYS A 158 -2.27 -23.23 5.48
C LYS A 158 -1.11 -22.60 4.72
N ILE A 159 -1.39 -21.57 3.92
CA ILE A 159 -0.36 -20.88 3.11
C ILE A 159 0.16 -19.59 3.77
N LYS A 160 -0.28 -19.30 5.00
CA LYS A 160 0.01 -18.07 5.77
C LYS A 160 -0.22 -16.79 4.95
N SER A 161 -1.36 -16.70 4.26
CA SER A 161 -1.71 -15.56 3.42
C SER A 161 -2.66 -14.61 4.14
N ALA A 162 -2.16 -13.43 4.51
CA ALA A 162 -2.97 -12.35 5.06
C ALA A 162 -4.04 -11.86 4.05
N ALA A 163 -3.69 -11.83 2.76
CA ALA A 163 -4.61 -11.44 1.70
C ALA A 163 -5.83 -12.38 1.63
N MET A 164 -5.62 -13.70 1.69
CA MET A 164 -6.74 -14.65 1.70
C MET A 164 -7.56 -14.59 3.00
N GLU A 165 -6.94 -14.26 4.12
CA GLU A 165 -7.66 -14.04 5.37
C GLU A 165 -8.54 -12.79 5.30
N ALA A 166 -8.09 -11.73 4.62
CA ALA A 166 -8.89 -10.55 4.35
C ALA A 166 -10.13 -10.90 3.50
N VAL A 167 -9.96 -11.65 2.40
CA VAL A 167 -11.07 -12.13 1.56
C VAL A 167 -12.04 -13.04 2.34
N ALA A 168 -11.54 -13.83 3.30
CA ALA A 168 -12.40 -14.60 4.18
C ALA A 168 -13.28 -13.68 5.04
N LYS A 169 -12.67 -12.71 5.73
CA LYS A 169 -13.38 -11.74 6.58
C LYS A 169 -14.40 -10.92 5.80
N ASP A 170 -14.07 -10.53 4.57
CA ASP A 170 -14.97 -9.87 3.64
C ASP A 170 -16.22 -10.71 3.35
N SER A 171 -16.03 -11.98 2.97
CA SER A 171 -17.15 -12.92 2.77
C SER A 171 -18.01 -13.14 4.03
N PHE A 172 -17.41 -13.06 5.21
CA PHE A 172 -18.14 -13.10 6.48
C PHE A 172 -18.92 -11.80 6.74
N GLY A 173 -18.35 -10.65 6.41
CA GLY A 173 -19.04 -9.36 6.42
C GLY A 173 -20.27 -9.37 5.51
N ASP A 174 -20.15 -9.93 4.31
CA ASP A 174 -21.28 -10.07 3.38
C ASP A 174 -22.39 -10.96 3.91
N MET A 175 -22.04 -12.05 4.59
CA MET A 175 -23.02 -12.90 5.25
C MET A 175 -23.86 -12.09 6.25
N ILE A 176 -23.22 -11.21 7.03
CA ILE A 176 -23.90 -10.33 7.99
C ILE A 176 -24.75 -9.31 7.23
N SER A 177 -24.20 -8.65 6.20
CA SER A 177 -24.91 -7.66 5.38
C SER A 177 -26.17 -8.24 4.74
N THR A 178 -26.03 -9.37 4.04
CA THR A 178 -27.16 -10.10 3.44
C THR A 178 -28.18 -10.55 4.49
N SER A 179 -27.75 -10.92 5.70
CA SER A 179 -28.66 -11.25 6.80
C SER A 179 -29.48 -10.04 7.27
N VAL A 180 -28.85 -8.87 7.40
CA VAL A 180 -29.54 -7.60 7.72
C VAL A 180 -30.57 -7.27 6.64
N VAL A 181 -30.25 -7.51 5.37
CA VAL A 181 -31.15 -7.28 4.24
C VAL A 181 -32.35 -8.26 4.22
N ILE A 182 -32.14 -9.53 4.57
CA ILE A 182 -33.26 -10.46 4.76
C ILE A 182 -34.17 -9.97 5.90
N LEU A 183 -33.58 -9.56 7.03
CA LEU A 183 -34.32 -9.05 8.17
C LEU A 183 -35.10 -7.77 7.81
N SER A 184 -34.52 -6.88 7.01
CA SER A 184 -35.20 -5.64 6.58
C SER A 184 -36.42 -5.93 5.73
N VAL A 185 -36.31 -6.87 4.78
CA VAL A 185 -37.44 -7.28 3.92
C VAL A 185 -38.51 -8.03 4.70
N VAL A 186 -38.13 -8.92 5.63
CA VAL A 186 -39.10 -9.64 6.46
C VAL A 186 -39.84 -8.68 7.39
N ALA A 187 -39.12 -7.78 8.07
CA ALA A 187 -39.72 -6.77 8.95
C ALA A 187 -40.63 -5.81 8.16
N GLY A 188 -40.23 -5.40 6.95
CA GLY A 188 -41.02 -4.55 6.07
C GLY A 188 -42.37 -5.14 5.63
N ARG A 189 -42.60 -6.45 5.80
CA ARG A 189 -43.94 -7.04 5.57
C ARG A 189 -44.93 -6.76 6.69
N PHE A 190 -44.44 -6.48 7.90
CA PHE A 190 -45.26 -6.32 9.09
C PHE A 190 -45.40 -4.86 9.52
N THR A 191 -44.74 -3.93 8.83
CA THR A 191 -44.73 -2.50 9.19
C THR A 191 -44.84 -1.62 7.95
N ASP A 192 -45.57 -0.50 8.04
CA ASP A 192 -45.56 0.54 7.00
C ASP A 192 -44.31 1.45 7.08
N PHE A 193 -43.40 1.19 8.02
CA PHE A 193 -42.12 1.88 8.15
C PHE A 193 -41.17 1.45 7.01
N PRO A 194 -40.37 2.37 6.42
CA PRO A 194 -39.52 2.07 5.26
C PRO A 194 -38.25 1.29 5.64
N VAL A 195 -38.40 0.10 6.22
CA VAL A 195 -37.29 -0.74 6.69
C VAL A 195 -36.37 -1.14 5.52
N ASP A 196 -36.93 -1.42 4.34
CA ASP A 196 -36.17 -1.77 3.13
C ASP A 196 -35.30 -0.61 2.65
N GLY A 197 -35.86 0.59 2.56
CA GLY A 197 -35.10 1.80 2.20
C GLY A 197 -33.96 2.09 3.18
N ILE A 198 -34.17 1.87 4.47
CA ILE A 198 -33.12 1.99 5.50
C ILE A 198 -32.05 0.91 5.35
N GLY A 199 -32.45 -0.34 5.12
CA GLY A 199 -31.51 -1.44 4.86
C GLY A 199 -30.65 -1.18 3.63
N GLY A 200 -31.27 -0.74 2.53
CA GLY A 200 -30.57 -0.31 1.31
C GLY A 200 -29.63 0.86 1.58
N LEU A 201 -30.04 1.84 2.40
CA LEU A 201 -29.21 2.98 2.75
C LEU A 201 -27.96 2.56 3.54
N ILE A 202 -28.12 1.65 4.51
CA ILE A 202 -27.01 1.10 5.28
C ILE A 202 -26.01 0.40 4.35
N VAL A 203 -26.50 -0.48 3.46
CA VAL A 203 -25.64 -1.20 2.50
C VAL A 203 -24.97 -0.22 1.52
N ALA A 204 -25.69 0.79 1.03
CA ALA A 204 -25.13 1.81 0.15
C ALA A 204 -23.98 2.60 0.82
N ILE A 205 -24.10 2.93 2.11
CA ILE A 205 -23.02 3.58 2.89
C ILE A 205 -21.81 2.65 3.01
N LEU A 206 -22.01 1.35 3.25
CA LEU A 206 -20.92 0.38 3.31
C LEU A 206 -20.17 0.26 1.98
N ILE A 207 -20.91 0.16 0.86
CA ILE A 207 -20.34 0.16 -0.50
C ILE A 207 -19.57 1.47 -0.74
N PHE A 208 -20.14 2.61 -0.36
CA PHE A 208 -19.49 3.91 -0.57
C PHE A 208 -18.19 4.03 0.21
N LYS A 209 -18.17 3.58 1.47
CA LYS A 209 -16.95 3.52 2.29
C LYS A 209 -15.91 2.62 1.64
N GLY A 210 -16.29 1.40 1.21
CA GLY A 210 -15.40 0.48 0.52
C GLY A 210 -14.85 1.04 -0.79
N GLY A 211 -15.66 1.78 -1.55
CA GLY A 211 -15.23 2.47 -2.76
C GLY A 211 -14.20 3.58 -2.49
N ILE A 212 -14.38 4.37 -1.41
CA ILE A 212 -13.41 5.41 -1.02
C ILE A 212 -12.09 4.78 -0.58
N GLU A 213 -12.16 3.73 0.25
CA GLU A 213 -10.99 3.00 0.73
C GLU A 213 -10.21 2.40 -0.43
N SER A 214 -10.90 1.74 -1.36
CA SER A 214 -10.31 1.21 -2.60
C SER A 214 -9.68 2.30 -3.47
N CYS A 215 -10.32 3.46 -3.63
CA CYS A 215 -9.71 4.60 -4.32
C CYS A 215 -8.41 5.04 -3.64
N LYS A 216 -8.40 5.16 -2.31
CA LYS A 216 -7.23 5.59 -1.54
C LYS A 216 -6.08 4.60 -1.67
N GLU A 217 -6.35 3.30 -1.47
CA GLU A 217 -5.37 2.22 -1.64
C GLU A 217 -4.73 2.20 -3.03
N THR A 218 -5.44 2.74 -4.02
CA THR A 218 -4.99 2.79 -5.40
C THR A 218 -4.25 4.09 -5.75
N ILE A 219 -4.66 5.21 -5.15
CA ILE A 219 -4.02 6.52 -5.36
C ILE A 219 -2.70 6.61 -4.60
N ASP A 220 -2.63 6.08 -3.38
CA ASP A 220 -1.46 6.22 -2.52
C ASP A 220 -0.17 5.68 -3.21
N PRO A 221 -0.15 4.47 -3.82
CA PRO A 221 1.01 4.00 -4.58
C PRO A 221 1.34 4.83 -5.83
N LEU A 222 0.35 5.48 -6.45
CA LEU A 222 0.56 6.36 -7.60
C LEU A 222 1.24 7.68 -7.19
N LEU A 223 0.94 8.19 -6.00
CA LEU A 223 1.56 9.39 -5.44
C LEU A 223 2.97 9.12 -4.89
N GLY A 224 3.23 7.88 -4.48
CA GLY A 224 4.49 7.45 -3.87
C GLY A 224 4.31 7.23 -2.37
N LEU A 225 4.28 5.97 -1.98
CA LEU A 225 4.30 5.56 -0.58
C LEU A 225 5.75 5.50 -0.07
N PRO A 226 5.99 5.85 1.20
CA PRO A 226 7.29 5.58 1.80
C PRO A 226 7.52 4.06 1.83
N PRO A 227 8.76 3.60 1.57
CA PRO A 227 9.10 2.19 1.69
C PRO A 227 8.93 1.69 3.14
N GLU A 228 8.69 0.39 3.30
CA GLU A 228 8.65 -0.22 4.64
C GLU A 228 9.99 -0.06 5.35
N LYS A 229 9.96 0.24 6.65
CA LYS A 229 11.18 0.50 7.43
C LYS A 229 12.12 -0.71 7.42
N GLU A 230 11.58 -1.92 7.51
CA GLU A 230 12.36 -3.15 7.48
C GLU A 230 13.12 -3.31 6.15
N PHE A 231 12.55 -2.84 5.03
CA PHE A 231 13.20 -2.86 3.73
C PHE A 231 14.35 -1.85 3.66
N VAL A 232 14.15 -0.65 4.21
CA VAL A 232 15.17 0.39 4.32
C VAL A 232 16.35 -0.06 5.17
N ASP A 233 16.09 -0.60 6.35
CA ASP A 233 17.09 -1.15 7.26
C ASP A 233 17.89 -2.30 6.57
N GLU A 234 17.23 -3.09 5.72
CA GLU A 234 17.90 -4.15 4.95
C GLU A 234 18.82 -3.58 3.86
N ILE A 235 18.41 -2.54 3.13
CA ILE A 235 19.27 -1.86 2.13
C ILE A 235 20.51 -1.29 2.81
N GLU A 236 20.33 -0.58 3.93
CA GLU A 236 21.44 -0.01 4.70
C GLU A 236 22.42 -1.10 5.13
N LYS A 237 21.92 -2.17 5.74
CA LYS A 237 22.74 -3.27 6.21
C LYS A 237 23.52 -3.95 5.09
N GLU A 238 22.93 -4.14 3.92
CA GLU A 238 23.63 -4.76 2.77
C GLU A 238 24.68 -3.83 2.18
N THR A 239 24.40 -2.54 2.12
CA THR A 239 25.33 -1.54 1.58
C THR A 239 26.55 -1.38 2.51
N LEU A 240 26.35 -1.40 3.83
CA LEU A 240 27.44 -1.28 4.82
C LEU A 240 28.31 -2.54 4.96
N LYS A 241 28.06 -3.62 4.19
CA LYS A 241 28.98 -4.78 4.13
C LYS A 241 30.26 -4.49 3.36
N PHE A 242 30.23 -3.49 2.48
CA PHE A 242 31.37 -3.10 1.68
C PHE A 242 32.27 -2.18 2.52
N GLU A 243 33.46 -2.64 2.87
CA GLU A 243 34.35 -1.95 3.83
C GLU A 243 34.70 -0.50 3.45
N ALA A 244 34.68 -0.16 2.15
CA ALA A 244 34.94 1.20 1.68
C ALA A 244 33.76 2.16 1.86
N ILE A 245 32.56 1.65 2.12
CA ILE A 245 31.36 2.46 2.36
C ILE A 245 31.24 2.68 3.87
N VAL A 246 31.44 3.93 4.28
CA VAL A 246 31.46 4.33 5.69
C VAL A 246 30.06 4.65 6.21
N GLY A 247 29.17 5.08 5.32
CA GLY A 247 27.81 5.50 5.64
C GLY A 247 26.96 5.59 4.37
N ILE A 248 25.65 5.72 4.56
CA ILE A 248 24.72 6.04 3.49
C ILE A 248 23.76 7.15 3.92
N HIS A 249 23.32 7.96 2.97
CA HIS A 249 22.27 8.96 3.16
C HIS A 249 21.47 9.14 1.86
N ASP A 250 20.42 9.96 1.90
CA ASP A 250 19.53 10.24 0.76
C ASP A 250 19.02 9.01 0.01
N LEU A 251 18.65 7.98 0.78
CA LEU A 251 17.98 6.80 0.22
C LEU A 251 16.60 7.19 -0.31
N VAL A 252 16.43 7.07 -1.63
CA VAL A 252 15.17 7.25 -2.33
C VAL A 252 14.78 5.94 -2.98
N VAL A 253 13.59 5.45 -2.64
CA VAL A 253 12.98 4.27 -3.27
C VAL A 253 11.84 4.73 -4.17
N HIS A 254 12.00 4.55 -5.48
CA HIS A 254 10.97 4.80 -6.46
C HIS A 254 10.21 3.52 -6.81
N ASP A 255 8.91 3.51 -6.53
CA ASP A 255 8.00 2.42 -6.91
C ASP A 255 7.26 2.75 -8.22
N TYR A 256 7.47 1.93 -9.25
CA TYR A 256 6.78 1.99 -10.55
C TYR A 256 5.75 0.87 -10.71
N GLY A 257 5.29 0.30 -9.60
CA GLY A 257 4.35 -0.80 -9.49
C GLY A 257 5.02 -2.14 -9.20
N PRO A 258 4.22 -3.20 -9.01
CA PRO A 258 4.71 -4.46 -8.46
C PRO A 258 5.89 -5.05 -9.25
N GLY A 259 6.99 -5.33 -8.52
CA GLY A 259 8.22 -5.87 -9.09
C GLY A 259 9.03 -4.88 -9.93
N ARG A 260 8.72 -3.58 -9.87
CA ARG A 260 9.40 -2.50 -10.60
C ARG A 260 9.80 -1.40 -9.63
N MET A 261 10.88 -1.64 -8.89
CA MET A 261 11.45 -0.64 -7.99
C MET A 261 12.78 -0.12 -8.55
N MET A 262 13.11 1.11 -8.18
CA MET A 262 14.41 1.70 -8.38
C MET A 262 14.88 2.33 -7.08
N ILE A 263 16.13 2.04 -6.70
CA ILE A 263 16.76 2.57 -5.50
C ILE A 263 17.82 3.55 -5.96
N SER A 264 17.81 4.74 -5.36
CA SER A 264 18.89 5.72 -5.47
C SER A 264 19.39 6.01 -4.05
N LEU A 265 20.69 6.05 -3.84
CA LEU A 265 21.26 6.41 -2.53
C LEU A 265 22.63 7.05 -2.70
N HIS A 266 23.06 7.78 -1.68
CA HIS A 266 24.43 8.28 -1.58
C HIS A 266 25.23 7.37 -0.65
N ALA A 267 26.43 6.98 -1.10
CA ALA A 267 27.35 6.14 -0.36
C ALA A 267 28.59 6.95 0.01
N GLU A 268 28.81 7.16 1.31
CA GLU A 268 29.95 7.89 1.82
C GLU A 268 31.22 7.05 1.74
N VAL A 269 32.25 7.56 1.07
CA VAL A 269 33.53 6.87 0.87
C VAL A 269 34.72 7.74 1.27
N PRO A 270 35.88 7.17 1.65
CA PRO A 270 37.07 7.96 1.96
C PRO A 270 37.60 8.75 0.76
N GLY A 271 37.62 10.08 0.86
CA GLY A 271 38.06 10.97 -0.24
C GLY A 271 39.55 10.94 -0.55
N ASP A 272 40.35 10.17 0.19
CA ASP A 272 41.80 10.05 0.04
C ASP A 272 42.25 8.74 -0.64
N GLN A 273 41.30 7.89 -1.04
CA GLN A 273 41.58 6.65 -1.78
C GLN A 273 41.52 6.85 -3.30
N ASP A 274 41.98 5.84 -4.04
CA ASP A 274 41.95 5.85 -5.50
C ASP A 274 40.51 5.80 -6.02
N ILE A 275 40.15 6.76 -6.88
CA ILE A 275 38.78 6.92 -7.37
C ILE A 275 38.29 5.72 -8.20
N PHE A 276 39.19 5.05 -8.95
CA PHE A 276 38.82 3.88 -9.75
C PHE A 276 38.58 2.66 -8.86
N ALA A 277 39.42 2.47 -7.83
CA ALA A 277 39.25 1.41 -6.85
C ALA A 277 37.94 1.58 -6.05
N LEU A 278 37.61 2.81 -5.64
CA LEU A 278 36.34 3.10 -4.97
C LEU A 278 35.15 2.84 -5.90
N HIS A 279 35.22 3.32 -7.16
CA HIS A 279 34.15 3.10 -8.13
C HIS A 279 33.92 1.60 -8.40
N GLU A 280 34.97 0.79 -8.46
CA GLU A 280 34.85 -0.68 -8.62
C GLU A 280 34.07 -1.31 -7.44
N ILE A 281 34.26 -0.80 -6.22
CA ILE A 281 33.52 -1.27 -5.03
C ILE A 281 32.04 -0.85 -5.11
N ILE A 282 31.77 0.40 -5.54
CA ILE A 282 30.40 0.88 -5.73
C ILE A 282 29.68 0.09 -6.82
N ASP A 283 30.32 -0.16 -7.97
CA ASP A 283 29.76 -1.01 -9.05
C ASP A 283 29.41 -2.41 -8.55
N CYS A 284 30.27 -3.00 -7.70
CA CYS A 284 29.99 -4.30 -7.08
C CYS A 284 28.79 -4.23 -6.12
N ALA A 285 28.72 -3.17 -5.30
CA ALA A 285 27.61 -2.96 -4.38
C ALA A 285 26.28 -2.79 -5.12
N GLU A 286 26.23 -1.94 -6.15
CA GLU A 286 25.06 -1.74 -7.01
C GLU A 286 24.58 -3.07 -7.60
N LEU A 287 25.51 -3.87 -8.13
CA LEU A 287 25.19 -5.14 -8.78
C LEU A 287 24.71 -6.22 -7.80
N GLU A 288 25.26 -6.28 -6.59
CA GLU A 288 24.79 -7.19 -5.54
C GLU A 288 23.41 -6.79 -5.00
N LEU A 289 23.22 -5.51 -4.69
CA LEU A 289 21.93 -4.96 -4.25
C LEU A 289 20.86 -5.16 -5.32
N SER A 290 21.18 -4.85 -6.58
CA SER A 290 20.28 -5.02 -7.72
C SER A 290 19.81 -6.48 -7.88
N LYS A 291 20.72 -7.44 -7.75
CA LYS A 291 20.38 -8.87 -7.80
C LYS A 291 19.56 -9.32 -6.61
N LYS A 292 19.92 -8.87 -5.40
CA LYS A 292 19.28 -9.28 -4.15
C LYS A 292 17.84 -8.80 -4.09
N PHE A 293 17.61 -7.52 -4.43
CA PHE A 293 16.30 -6.88 -4.35
C PHE A 293 15.52 -6.91 -5.68
N ASN A 294 16.13 -7.44 -6.75
CA ASN A 294 15.55 -7.53 -8.08
C ASN A 294 15.03 -6.16 -8.58
N CYS A 295 15.85 -5.14 -8.44
CA CYS A 295 15.53 -3.74 -8.77
C CYS A 295 16.73 -3.04 -9.41
N SER A 296 16.50 -1.88 -10.03
CA SER A 296 17.61 -1.02 -10.47
C SER A 296 18.17 -0.29 -9.25
N VAL A 297 19.48 -0.28 -9.06
CA VAL A 297 20.15 0.45 -7.98
C VAL A 297 21.13 1.42 -8.62
N VAL A 298 21.13 2.67 -8.16
CA VAL A 298 22.10 3.69 -8.53
C VAL A 298 22.65 4.29 -7.25
N MET A 299 23.97 4.31 -7.13
CA MET A 299 24.68 4.80 -5.97
C MET A 299 25.51 6.01 -6.38
N HIS A 300 25.22 7.15 -5.78
CA HIS A 300 26.12 8.29 -5.86
C HIS A 300 27.27 8.08 -4.88
N MET A 301 28.50 8.10 -5.37
CA MET A 301 29.69 8.05 -4.53
C MET A 301 29.97 9.44 -3.95
N ASP A 302 29.88 9.58 -2.63
CA ASP A 302 30.11 10.84 -1.94
C ASP A 302 31.43 10.80 -1.12
N PRO A 303 32.50 11.47 -1.57
CA PRO A 303 33.79 11.42 -0.90
C PRO A 303 33.81 12.31 0.35
N ILE A 304 34.10 11.69 1.51
CA ILE A 304 34.22 12.37 2.80
C ILE A 304 35.67 12.45 3.29
N ASP A 305 36.00 13.54 3.99
CA ASP A 305 37.29 13.70 4.66
C ASP A 305 37.30 12.99 6.02
N VAL A 306 37.66 11.70 6.00
CA VAL A 306 37.71 10.85 7.20
C VAL A 306 38.92 11.13 8.10
N LYS A 307 39.95 11.81 7.60
CA LYS A 307 41.23 11.99 8.32
C LYS A 307 41.31 13.31 9.08
N ASN A 308 40.41 14.26 8.82
CA ASN A 308 40.40 15.56 9.47
C ASN A 308 39.78 15.50 10.87
N PRO A 309 40.60 15.58 11.95
CA PRO A 309 40.10 15.44 13.31
C PRO A 309 39.12 16.56 13.69
N ARG A 310 39.31 17.74 13.08
CA ARG A 310 38.45 18.89 13.33
C ARG A 310 37.08 18.73 12.69
N LEU A 311 37.01 18.16 11.50
CA LEU A 311 35.74 17.83 10.87
C LEU A 311 34.98 16.80 11.72
N HIS A 312 35.68 15.77 12.22
CA HIS A 312 35.08 14.77 13.11
C HIS A 312 34.54 15.39 14.40
N GLU A 313 35.28 16.30 15.03
CA GLU A 313 34.81 17.04 16.21
C GLU A 313 33.53 17.82 15.91
N LEU A 314 33.50 18.54 14.78
CA LEU A 314 32.32 19.30 14.37
C LEU A 314 31.12 18.40 14.02
N LYS A 315 31.34 17.25 13.39
CA LYS A 315 30.27 16.25 13.14
C LYS A 315 29.62 15.80 14.44
N GLU A 316 30.39 15.49 15.46
CA GLU A 316 29.86 15.10 16.78
C GLU A 316 29.11 16.24 17.46
N ILE A 317 29.61 17.48 17.38
CA ILE A 317 28.91 18.66 17.91
C ILE A 317 27.55 18.83 17.21
N VAL A 318 27.51 18.78 15.87
CA VAL A 318 26.27 18.89 15.10
C VAL A 318 25.27 17.80 15.48
N ARG A 319 25.74 16.56 15.64
CA ARG A 319 24.91 15.42 16.06
C ARG A 319 24.34 15.61 17.47
N GLU A 320 25.16 16.02 18.44
CA GLU A 320 24.72 16.23 19.82
C GLU A 320 23.69 17.37 19.91
N GLU A 321 23.94 18.51 19.25
CA GLU A 321 23.03 19.65 19.30
C GLU A 321 21.72 19.38 18.54
N SER A 322 21.76 18.67 17.42
CA SER A 322 20.54 18.28 16.68
C SER A 322 19.67 17.32 17.50
N HIS A 323 20.27 16.31 18.14
CA HIS A 323 19.54 15.35 19.00
C HIS A 323 18.94 15.99 20.26
N LYS A 324 19.48 17.10 20.76
CA LYS A 324 18.88 17.87 21.86
C LYS A 324 17.57 18.54 21.45
N ILE A 325 17.42 18.87 20.16
CA ILE A 325 16.21 19.49 19.62
C ILE A 325 15.15 18.42 19.35
N ASP A 326 15.49 17.38 18.59
CA ASP A 326 14.68 16.18 18.39
C ASP A 326 15.62 14.98 18.17
N GLN A 327 15.40 13.88 18.89
CA GLN A 327 16.24 12.68 18.78
C GLN A 327 16.21 12.01 17.40
N ARG A 328 15.23 12.36 16.56
CA ARG A 328 15.06 11.83 15.20
C ARG A 328 15.72 12.70 14.13
N CYS A 329 16.29 13.86 14.50
CA CYS A 329 17.05 14.67 13.55
C CYS A 329 18.38 13.98 13.20
N SER A 330 18.74 13.99 11.93
CA SER A 330 20.05 13.50 11.45
C SER A 330 20.70 14.55 10.56
N ALA A 331 22.02 14.62 10.59
CA ALA A 331 22.81 15.55 9.79
C ALA A 331 23.73 14.78 8.83
N HIS A 332 23.80 15.22 7.58
CA HIS A 332 24.55 14.60 6.48
C HIS A 332 25.28 15.69 5.69
N ASP A 333 26.12 15.30 4.74
CA ASP A 333 26.88 16.21 3.86
C ASP A 333 27.73 17.25 4.61
N ILE A 334 28.15 16.91 5.83
CA ILE A 334 28.91 17.82 6.69
C ILE A 334 30.31 18.02 6.11
N ARG A 335 30.55 19.21 5.56
CA ARG A 335 31.80 19.62 4.96
C ARG A 335 32.31 20.95 5.51
N MET A 336 33.63 21.04 5.64
CA MET A 336 34.32 22.28 6.04
C MET A 336 34.92 22.97 4.81
N VAL A 337 34.58 24.24 4.64
CA VAL A 337 35.17 25.12 3.62
C VAL A 337 35.95 26.23 4.32
N PRO A 338 37.29 26.21 4.30
CA PRO A 338 38.10 27.28 4.87
C PRO A 338 37.85 28.61 4.14
N GLY A 339 37.47 29.66 4.87
CA GLY A 339 37.35 31.02 4.34
C GLY A 339 38.44 31.95 4.88
N GLU A 340 38.62 33.12 4.26
CA GLU A 340 39.68 34.08 4.64
C GLU A 340 39.56 34.64 6.06
N LYS A 341 38.35 34.64 6.65
CA LYS A 341 38.06 35.20 7.99
C LYS A 341 37.45 34.19 8.97
N GLN A 342 36.77 33.16 8.46
CA GLN A 342 36.06 32.15 9.25
C GLN A 342 35.92 30.88 8.42
N THR A 343 35.82 29.73 9.08
CA THR A 343 35.55 28.45 8.39
C THR A 343 34.05 28.28 8.23
N ASN A 344 33.57 27.99 7.02
CA ASN A 344 32.17 27.65 6.81
C ASN A 344 31.97 26.15 7.02
N LEU A 345 31.04 25.77 7.88
CA LEU A 345 30.55 24.40 8.02
C LEU A 345 29.22 24.30 7.29
N ILE A 346 29.21 23.53 6.21
CA ILE A 346 28.03 23.34 5.36
C ILE A 346 27.51 21.94 5.62
N PHE A 347 26.21 21.80 5.88
CA PHE A 347 25.59 20.50 6.10
C PHE A 347 24.08 20.57 5.92
N ASP A 348 23.49 19.40 5.71
CA ASP A 348 22.06 19.25 5.51
C ASP A 348 21.47 18.53 6.73
N ILE A 349 20.40 19.10 7.30
CA ILE A 349 19.71 18.56 8.48
C ILE A 349 18.36 17.98 8.05
N VAL A 350 18.16 16.69 8.28
CA VAL A 350 16.88 16.03 8.08
C VAL A 350 16.06 16.16 9.34
N ARG A 351 14.86 16.74 9.22
CA ARG A 351 13.93 16.91 10.34
C ARG A 351 12.65 16.09 10.16
N PRO A 352 12.06 15.55 11.24
CA PRO A 352 10.73 14.93 11.18
C PRO A 352 9.67 15.92 10.70
N ARG A 353 8.69 15.46 9.92
CA ARG A 353 7.58 16.30 9.43
C ARG A 353 6.70 16.86 10.56
N ASP A 354 6.66 16.16 11.68
CA ASP A 354 5.93 16.50 12.90
C ASP A 354 6.82 17.22 13.94
N CYS A 355 7.99 17.72 13.55
CA CYS A 355 8.89 18.42 14.46
C CYS A 355 8.21 19.66 15.09
N CYS A 356 8.47 19.87 16.38
CA CYS A 356 7.85 20.94 17.18
C CYS A 356 8.32 22.35 16.82
N CYS A 357 9.36 22.50 16.01
CA CYS A 357 9.94 23.78 15.61
C CYS A 357 9.90 23.99 14.09
N SER A 358 9.82 25.26 13.68
CA SER A 358 9.89 25.63 12.25
C SER A 358 11.30 25.43 11.68
N GLU A 359 11.46 25.45 10.36
CA GLU A 359 12.75 25.30 9.68
C GLU A 359 13.73 26.40 10.10
N ASP A 360 13.23 27.64 10.12
CA ASP A 360 13.99 28.80 10.54
C ASP A 360 14.40 28.70 12.01
N GLU A 361 13.49 28.29 12.90
CA GLU A 361 13.79 28.11 14.32
C GLU A 361 14.81 27.00 14.57
N LEU A 362 14.72 25.89 13.85
CA LEU A 362 15.70 24.79 13.91
C LEU A 362 17.08 25.30 13.50
N CYS A 363 17.16 26.01 12.39
CA CYS A 363 18.40 26.58 11.88
C CYS A 363 19.01 27.60 12.84
N GLU A 364 18.21 28.49 13.42
CA GLU A 364 18.69 29.48 14.39
C GLU A 364 19.21 28.82 15.66
N LYS A 365 18.48 27.84 16.22
CA LYS A 365 18.90 27.10 17.41
C LYS A 365 20.20 26.34 17.18
N LEU A 366 20.31 25.63 16.06
CA LEU A 366 21.54 24.92 15.69
C LEU A 366 22.71 25.86 15.46
N ARG A 367 22.52 26.96 14.71
CA ARG A 367 23.56 27.97 14.49
C ARG A 367 24.05 28.56 15.82
N ALA A 368 23.15 28.87 16.74
CA ALA A 368 23.51 29.42 18.05
C ALA A 368 24.29 28.39 18.90
N ALA A 369 23.78 27.15 19.00
CA ALA A 369 24.40 26.09 19.80
C ALA A 369 25.78 25.67 19.28
N ILE A 370 25.92 25.54 17.95
CA ILE A 370 27.21 25.20 17.34
C ILE A 370 28.21 26.34 17.51
N LYS A 371 27.77 27.61 17.36
CA LYS A 371 28.65 28.78 17.51
C LYS A 371 29.13 28.99 18.96
N GLU A 372 28.36 28.53 19.94
CA GLU A 372 28.77 28.53 21.35
C GLU A 372 29.93 27.54 21.60
N ARG A 373 29.90 26.38 20.94
CA ARG A 373 30.94 25.34 21.09
C ARG A 373 32.12 25.50 20.12
N ALA A 374 31.90 26.08 18.95
CA ALA A 374 32.89 26.30 17.90
C ALA A 374 32.76 27.72 17.33
N SER A 375 33.34 28.69 18.05
CA SER A 375 33.17 30.12 17.74
C SER A 375 33.82 30.59 16.43
N ASP A 376 34.74 29.81 15.88
CA ASP A 376 35.46 30.10 14.64
C ASP A 376 34.79 29.56 13.37
N VAL A 377 33.62 28.93 13.55
CA VAL A 377 32.85 28.28 12.48
C VAL A 377 31.55 29.04 12.22
N ASN A 378 31.23 29.21 10.94
CA ASN A 378 29.95 29.75 10.48
C ASN A 378 29.14 28.65 9.81
N CYS A 379 27.94 28.36 10.31
CA CYS A 379 27.11 27.26 9.83
C CYS A 379 26.19 27.71 8.67
N VAL A 380 26.29 27.01 7.54
CA VAL A 380 25.35 27.10 6.42
C VAL A 380 24.56 25.80 6.44
N ILE A 381 23.27 25.91 6.77
CA ILE A 381 22.40 24.76 7.03
C ILE A 381 21.32 24.74 5.95
N THR A 382 21.18 23.61 5.27
CA THR A 382 20.00 23.29 4.46
C THR A 382 19.10 22.37 5.28
N VAL A 383 17.78 22.57 5.22
CA VAL A 383 16.83 21.69 5.91
C VAL A 383 16.19 20.77 4.88
N ASP A 384 16.36 19.48 5.08
CA ASP A 384 15.72 18.45 4.29
C ASP A 384 14.59 17.79 5.06
N VAL A 385 13.63 17.30 4.28
CA VAL A 385 12.49 16.53 4.78
C VAL A 385 12.70 15.09 4.31
N PRO A 386 12.71 14.11 5.23
CA PRO A 386 12.98 12.74 4.83
C PRO A 386 11.89 12.22 3.88
N PHE A 387 12.32 11.42 2.92
CA PHE A 387 11.44 10.68 2.01
C PHE A 387 10.87 9.41 2.67
N ILE A 388 11.43 9.00 3.80
CA ILE A 388 11.15 7.75 4.53
C ILE A 388 10.66 8.06 5.94
#